data_AF-A0A6P4IKR9-F1
#
_entry.id   AF-A0A6P4IKR9-F1
#
_cell.length_a   1.000
_cell.length_b   1.000
_cell.length_c   1.000
_cell.angle_alpha   90.00
_cell.angle_beta   90.00
_cell.angle_gamma   90.00
#
_symmetry.space_group_name_H-M   'P 1'
#
loop_
_entity.id
_entity.type
_entity.pdbx_description
1 polymer ?
#
loop_
_entity_poly.entity_id
_entity_poly.type
_entity_poly.pdbx_seq_one_letter_code
_entity_poly.pdbx_strand_id
1 'polypeptide(L)'
;MWPKLIVSLLLIYCLAARSANAWSANEACAEETTSVMINNQNDSTCVSFVLCYVAKDGLLRGVVKNCRSGQYFNASLGYCSVAKPDGCA
;
A
#
# COMPACT_ATOMS: atom_id res chain seq x y z
N MET A 1 41.09 0.14 16.92
CA MET A 1 39.92 -0.79 16.85
C MET A 1 38.57 -0.07 17.01
N TRP A 2 38.54 1.25 17.19
CA TRP A 2 37.33 2.06 17.39
C TRP A 2 36.50 2.39 16.12
N PRO A 3 37.08 2.67 14.93
CA PRO A 3 36.29 3.12 13.79
C PRO A 3 35.36 2.03 13.24
N LYS A 4 35.72 0.75 13.43
CA LYS A 4 34.88 -0.38 13.02
C LYS A 4 33.60 -0.49 13.86
N LEU A 5 33.67 -0.20 15.15
CA LEU A 5 32.52 -0.23 16.07
C LEU A 5 31.55 0.91 15.80
N ILE A 6 32.06 2.12 15.51
CA ILE A 6 31.23 3.29 15.16
C ILE A 6 30.50 3.05 13.83
N VAL A 7 31.21 2.53 12.82
CA VAL A 7 30.59 2.18 11.53
C VAL A 7 29.55 1.08 11.70
N SER A 8 29.81 0.07 12.53
CA SER A 8 28.84 -0.99 12.83
C SER A 8 27.59 -0.46 13.54
N LEU A 9 27.76 0.42 14.53
CA LEU A 9 26.64 1.02 15.27
C LEU A 9 25.79 1.94 14.38
N LEU A 10 26.42 2.72 13.50
CA LEU A 10 25.73 3.55 12.51
C LEU A 10 24.95 2.71 11.49
N LEU A 11 25.51 1.60 11.01
CA LEU A 11 24.83 0.68 10.10
C LEU A 11 23.59 0.05 10.76
N ILE A 12 23.70 -0.36 12.02
CA ILE A 12 22.57 -0.92 12.79
C ILE A 12 21.48 0.14 13.01
N TYR A 13 21.85 1.39 13.27
CA TYR A 13 20.90 2.50 13.41
C TYR A 13 20.18 2.85 12.09
N CYS A 14 20.91 2.84 10.96
CA CYS A 14 20.32 3.07 9.63
C CYS A 14 19.34 1.95 9.22
N LEU A 15 19.60 0.70 9.62
CA LEU A 15 18.70 -0.43 9.35
C LEU A 15 17.39 -0.31 10.15
N ALA A 16 17.44 0.17 11.39
CA ALA A 16 16.25 0.35 12.23
C ALA A 16 15.36 1.52 11.78
N ALA A 17 15.95 2.62 11.30
CA ALA A 17 15.21 3.81 10.87
C ALA A 17 14.38 3.62 9.58
N ARG A 18 14.65 2.57 8.80
CA ARG A 18 14.03 2.36 7.48
C ARG A 18 12.67 1.65 7.52
N SER A 19 12.26 1.09 8.67
CA SER A 19 11.14 0.11 8.71
C SER A 19 9.93 0.51 9.53
N ALA A 20 9.90 1.66 10.20
CA ALA A 20 8.79 1.99 11.09
C ALA A 20 7.52 2.47 10.35
N ASN A 21 7.62 2.90 9.09
CA ASN A 21 6.53 3.58 8.36
C ASN A 21 6.45 3.22 6.87
N ALA A 22 7.00 2.09 6.45
CA ALA A 22 6.87 1.67 5.05
C ALA A 22 5.43 1.21 4.80
N TRP A 23 4.66 1.99 4.03
CA TRP A 23 3.28 1.64 3.65
C TRP A 23 3.21 0.22 3.08
N SER A 24 2.19 -0.53 3.49
CA SER A 24 1.87 -1.83 2.91
C SER A 24 0.37 -1.99 2.64
N ALA A 25 0.05 -2.78 1.61
CA ALA A 25 -1.35 -3.08 1.29
C ALA A 25 -2.08 -3.81 2.43
N ASN A 26 -1.37 -4.62 3.23
CA ASN A 26 -1.97 -5.32 4.38
C ASN A 26 -2.35 -4.34 5.49
N GLU A 27 -1.48 -3.36 5.81
CA GLU A 27 -1.80 -2.33 6.80
C GLU A 27 -2.97 -1.45 6.34
N ALA A 28 -3.05 -1.15 5.03
CA ALA A 28 -4.18 -0.40 4.47
C ALA A 28 -5.53 -1.13 4.65
N CYS A 29 -5.53 -2.45 4.80
CA CYS A 29 -6.71 -3.28 4.99
C CYS A 29 -6.98 -3.67 6.47
N ALA A 30 -6.20 -3.17 7.44
CA ALA A 30 -6.21 -3.66 8.81
C ALA A 30 -7.56 -3.45 9.54
N GLU A 31 -8.25 -2.36 9.22
CA GLU A 31 -9.54 -1.99 9.81
C GLU A 31 -10.75 -2.48 9.01
N GLU A 32 -10.52 -3.10 7.85
CA GLU A 32 -11.60 -3.63 7.02
C GLU A 32 -12.13 -4.93 7.60
N THR A 33 -13.44 -5.17 7.45
CA THR A 33 -14.11 -6.37 7.98
C THR A 33 -14.64 -7.28 6.89
N THR A 34 -14.62 -6.82 5.64
CA THR A 34 -15.14 -7.54 4.48
C THR A 34 -14.21 -7.38 3.29
N SER A 35 -14.47 -8.13 2.21
CA SER A 35 -13.70 -7.95 0.98
C SER A 35 -14.15 -6.68 0.27
N VAL A 36 -13.22 -5.76 0.03
CA VAL A 36 -13.50 -4.42 -0.49
C VAL A 36 -12.34 -3.92 -1.34
N MET A 37 -12.62 -3.03 -2.29
CA MET A 37 -11.60 -2.31 -3.04
C MET A 37 -11.45 -0.91 -2.43
N ILE A 38 -10.22 -0.54 -2.08
CA ILE A 38 -9.89 0.76 -1.49
C ILE A 38 -8.78 1.46 -2.28
N ASN A 39 -8.58 2.74 -2.02
CA ASN A 39 -7.51 3.52 -2.65
C ASN A 39 -6.14 2.91 -2.36
N ASN A 40 -5.28 2.86 -3.38
CA ASN A 40 -3.87 2.63 -3.18
C ASN A 40 -3.19 3.96 -2.80
N GLN A 41 -2.88 4.16 -1.51
CA GLN A 41 -2.27 5.40 -1.03
C GLN A 41 -0.84 5.63 -1.57
N ASN A 42 -0.22 4.60 -2.15
CA ASN A 42 1.09 4.68 -2.79
C ASN A 42 1.01 4.88 -4.32
N ASP A 43 -0.17 5.17 -4.86
CA ASP A 43 -0.38 5.47 -6.29
C ASP A 43 -1.08 6.82 -6.47
N SER A 44 -0.30 7.83 -6.86
CA SER A 44 -0.81 9.16 -7.17
C SER A 44 -1.52 9.26 -8.52
N THR A 45 -1.40 8.25 -9.39
CA THR A 45 -2.02 8.26 -10.72
C THR A 45 -3.41 7.62 -10.72
N CYS A 46 -3.78 6.96 -9.62
CA CYS A 46 -5.05 6.24 -9.44
C CYS A 46 -5.27 5.11 -10.46
N VAL A 47 -4.22 4.59 -11.10
CA VAL A 47 -4.32 3.46 -12.06
C VAL A 47 -4.25 2.11 -11.36
N SER A 48 -4.15 2.11 -10.04
CA SER A 48 -4.16 0.93 -9.18
C SER A 48 -5.02 1.15 -7.94
N PHE A 49 -5.38 0.04 -7.30
CA PHE A 49 -6.19 -0.02 -6.09
C PHE A 49 -5.69 -1.15 -5.20
N VAL A 50 -6.10 -1.14 -3.94
CA VAL A 50 -5.88 -2.27 -3.03
C VAL A 50 -7.16 -3.09 -2.96
N LEU A 51 -7.05 -4.38 -3.28
CA LEU A 51 -8.08 -5.35 -2.99
C LEU A 51 -7.82 -5.92 -1.60
N CYS A 52 -8.67 -5.56 -0.65
CA CYS A 52 -8.77 -6.21 0.64
C CYS A 52 -9.66 -7.45 0.49
N TYR A 53 -9.17 -8.62 0.87
CA TYR A 53 -9.92 -9.87 0.77
C TYR A 53 -9.79 -10.69 2.04
N VAL A 54 -10.88 -11.38 2.40
CA VAL A 54 -10.89 -12.37 3.48
C VAL A 54 -10.24 -13.63 2.94
N ALA A 55 -9.09 -14.00 3.49
CA ALA A 55 -8.42 -15.24 3.11
C ALA A 55 -9.04 -16.47 3.79
N LYS A 56 -8.53 -17.66 3.46
CA LYS A 56 -9.07 -18.93 3.96
C LYS A 56 -9.01 -19.09 5.49
N ASP A 57 -8.08 -18.40 6.14
CA ASP A 57 -7.93 -18.36 7.60
C ASP A 57 -8.81 -17.29 8.27
N GLY A 58 -9.64 -16.60 7.51
CA GLY A 58 -10.50 -15.52 8.00
C GLY A 58 -9.79 -14.17 8.17
N LEU A 59 -8.47 -14.11 7.96
CA LEU A 59 -7.71 -12.85 8.08
C LEU A 59 -7.83 -12.01 6.81
N LEU A 60 -7.98 -10.70 7.01
CA LEU A 60 -7.92 -9.70 5.95
C LEU A 60 -6.49 -9.56 5.41
N ARG A 61 -6.37 -9.59 4.09
CA ARG A 61 -5.11 -9.38 3.37
C ARG A 61 -5.34 -8.36 2.26
N GLY A 62 -4.34 -7.51 2.04
CA GLY A 62 -4.33 -6.53 0.97
C GLY A 62 -3.45 -6.97 -0.18
N VAL A 63 -3.91 -6.76 -1.41
CA VAL A 63 -3.10 -6.93 -2.62
C VAL A 63 -3.30 -5.75 -3.56
N VAL A 64 -2.22 -5.17 -4.06
CA VAL A 64 -2.29 -4.13 -5.08
C VAL A 64 -2.70 -4.74 -6.43
N LYS A 65 -3.66 -4.12 -7.09
CA LYS A 65 -4.16 -4.49 -8.40
C LYS A 65 -4.20 -3.26 -9.29
N ASN A 66 -3.95 -3.46 -10.58
CA ASN A 66 -4.05 -2.38 -11.57
C ASN A 66 -5.44 -2.37 -12.19
N CYS A 67 -5.93 -1.17 -12.47
CA CYS A 67 -7.04 -0.96 -13.38
C CYS A 67 -6.65 -1.35 -14.81
N ARG A 68 -7.65 -1.52 -15.69
CA ARG A 68 -7.37 -1.71 -17.12
C ARG A 68 -6.75 -0.44 -17.71
N SER A 69 -6.04 -0.57 -18.83
CA SER A 69 -5.47 0.58 -19.52
C SER A 69 -6.55 1.64 -19.83
N GLY A 70 -6.25 2.90 -19.55
CA GLY A 70 -7.19 4.03 -19.70
C GLY A 70 -8.27 4.10 -18.62
N GLN A 71 -8.16 3.34 -17.55
CA GLN A 71 -9.07 3.40 -16.40
C GLN A 71 -8.36 3.83 -15.12
N TYR A 72 -9.14 4.40 -14.22
CA TYR A 72 -8.73 4.95 -12.94
C TYR A 72 -9.66 4.44 -11.86
N PHE A 73 -9.10 4.11 -10.69
CA PHE A 73 -9.87 3.64 -9.56
C PHE A 73 -10.69 4.78 -8.96
N ASN A 74 -11.99 4.55 -8.81
CA ASN A 74 -12.89 5.47 -8.14
C ASN A 74 -13.28 4.88 -6.78
N ALA A 75 -12.69 5.38 -5.69
CA ALA A 75 -12.95 4.91 -4.33
C ALA A 75 -14.41 5.07 -3.90
N SER A 76 -15.09 6.12 -4.34
CA SER A 76 -16.50 6.36 -3.99
C SER A 76 -17.43 5.30 -4.59
N LEU A 77 -17.04 4.73 -5.73
CA LEU A 77 -17.81 3.70 -6.44
C LEU A 77 -17.28 2.28 -6.21
N GLY A 78 -16.04 2.15 -5.72
CA GLY A 78 -15.39 0.86 -5.48
C GLY A 78 -15.01 0.10 -6.75
N TYR A 79 -14.80 0.78 -7.88
CA TYR A 79 -14.39 0.15 -9.15
C TYR A 79 -13.55 1.06 -10.05
N CYS A 80 -12.86 0.45 -11.03
CA CYS A 80 -12.11 1.15 -12.07
C CYS A 80 -13.02 1.68 -13.18
N SER A 81 -12.96 2.98 -13.44
CA SER A 81 -13.78 3.67 -14.45
C SER A 81 -12.92 4.44 -15.45
N VAL A 82 -13.49 4.86 -16.58
CA VAL A 82 -12.79 5.73 -17.54
C VAL A 82 -12.70 7.19 -17.08
N ALA A 83 -13.49 7.57 -16.07
CA ALA A 83 -13.44 8.91 -15.51
C ALA A 83 -12.27 9.00 -14.53
N LYS A 84 -11.30 9.86 -14.84
CA LYS A 84 -10.16 10.16 -13.96
C LYS A 84 -10.66 10.99 -12.76
N PRO A 85 -10.49 10.53 -11.51
CA PRO A 85 -10.85 11.32 -10.33
C PRO A 85 -9.99 12.57 -10.19
N ASP A 86 -10.54 13.58 -9.51
CA ASP A 86 -9.79 14.77 -9.11
C ASP A 86 -8.63 14.40 -8.17
N GLY A 87 -7.49 15.07 -8.31
CA GLY A 87 -6.30 14.84 -7.48
C GLY A 87 -5.38 13.71 -7.96
N CYS A 88 -5.76 12.97 -9.02
CA CYS A 88 -4.88 12.01 -9.67
C CYS A 88 -3.92 12.72 -10.64
N ALA A 89 -2.62 12.39 -10.58
CA ALA A 89 -1.55 12.95 -11.42
C ALA A 89 -1.77 12.68 -12.92
#